data_AF-A0A959WKW0-F1
#
_entry.id   AF-A0A959WKW0-F1
#
_cell.length_a   1.000
_cell.length_b   1.000
_cell.length_c   1.000
_cell.angle_alpha   90.00
_cell.angle_beta   90.00
_cell.angle_gamma   90.00
#
_symmetry.space_group_name_H-M   'P 1'
#
loop_
_entity.id
_entity.type
_entity.pdbx_description
1 polymer ?
#
loop_
_entity_poly.entity_id
_entity_poly.type
_entity_poly.pdbx_seq_one_letter_code
_entity_poly.pdbx_strand_id
1 'polypeptide(L)'
;MNDTPEEPQRGQIGQQIFEQVEAMVAAEGITRQEAFNRLSEETGRRAGTVAANYYRIARMRGTSRPRRRGRPRKGTTNDVETAISALSSALDDLVNVVRRQERELSKLQEQSEQLDKLKRVLKG
;
A
#
# COMPACT_ATOMS: atom_id res chain seq x y z
N MET A 1 -22.82 33.48 -10.96
CA MET A 1 -22.41 32.48 -9.95
C MET A 1 -21.33 31.62 -10.58
N ASN A 2 -20.09 31.69 -10.10
CA ASN A 2 -19.05 30.74 -10.48
C ASN A 2 -18.90 29.76 -9.31
N ASP A 3 -19.38 28.53 -9.50
CA ASP A 3 -19.16 27.41 -8.59
C ASP A 3 -17.73 26.89 -8.79
N THR A 4 -16.81 27.29 -7.91
CA THR A 4 -15.49 26.68 -7.83
C THR A 4 -15.63 25.36 -7.05
N PRO A 5 -15.23 24.20 -7.60
CA PRO A 5 -15.27 22.96 -6.84
C PRO A 5 -14.32 23.08 -5.65
N GLU A 6 -14.85 23.01 -4.43
CA GLU A 6 -14.07 23.03 -3.20
C GLU A 6 -13.05 21.90 -3.23
N GLU A 7 -11.77 22.24 -3.41
CA GLU A 7 -10.69 21.29 -3.21
C GLU A 7 -10.74 20.80 -1.76
N PRO A 8 -10.78 19.47 -1.52
CA PRO A 8 -10.84 18.95 -0.17
C PRO A 8 -9.58 19.40 0.59
N GLN A 9 -9.79 20.16 1.67
CA GLN A 9 -8.70 20.63 2.52
C GLN A 9 -7.81 19.45 2.89
N ARG A 10 -6.49 19.58 2.68
CA ARG A 10 -5.51 18.47 2.74
C ARG A 10 -5.57 17.61 4.02
N GLY A 11 -6.09 18.15 5.12
CA GLY A 11 -6.34 17.40 6.36
C GLY A 11 -7.53 16.44 6.32
N GLN A 12 -8.58 16.77 5.55
CA GLN A 12 -9.80 15.97 5.42
C GLN A 12 -9.59 14.74 4.52
N ILE A 13 -8.73 14.85 3.50
CA ILE A 13 -8.42 13.75 2.57
C ILE A 13 -7.89 12.52 3.32
N GLY A 14 -7.02 12.72 4.32
CA GLY A 14 -6.48 11.62 5.11
C GLY A 14 -7.55 10.90 5.93
N GLN A 15 -8.51 11.66 6.48
CA GLN A 15 -9.63 11.13 7.26
C GLN A 15 -10.56 10.30 6.36
N GLN A 16 -10.91 10.82 5.19
CA GLN A 16 -11.74 10.14 4.19
C GLN A 16 -11.09 8.84 3.71
N ILE A 17 -9.79 8.87 3.39
CA ILE A 17 -9.03 7.68 3.01
C ILE A 17 -9.07 6.61 4.11
N PHE A 18 -8.90 7.03 5.37
CA PHE A 18 -8.95 6.09 6.50
C PHE A 18 -10.32 5.41 6.59
N GLU A 19 -11.39 6.17 6.53
CA GLU A 19 -12.76 5.67 6.66
C GLU A 19 -13.15 4.78 5.48
N GLN A 20 -12.78 5.15 4.25
CA GLN A 20 -13.03 4.33 3.06
C GLN A 20 -12.28 3.00 3.10
N VAL A 21 -10.99 3.01 3.49
CA VAL A 21 -10.21 1.76 3.61
C VAL A 21 -10.79 0.84 4.69
N GLU A 22 -11.10 1.36 5.88
CA GLU A 22 -11.68 0.53 6.94
C GLU A 22 -13.06 0.00 6.55
N ALA A 23 -13.87 0.78 5.82
CA ALA A 23 -15.16 0.32 5.31
C ALA A 23 -15.00 -0.83 4.31
N MET A 24 -14.06 -0.74 3.35
CA MET A 24 -13.78 -1.83 2.41
C MET A 24 -13.30 -3.11 3.13
N VAL A 25 -12.38 -2.96 4.08
CA VAL A 25 -11.86 -4.09 4.88
C VAL A 25 -12.98 -4.75 5.69
N ALA A 26 -13.86 -3.96 6.32
CA ALA A 26 -14.95 -4.48 7.14
C ALA A 26 -16.09 -5.10 6.31
N ALA A 27 -16.45 -4.48 5.18
CA ALA A 27 -17.56 -4.92 4.35
C ALA A 27 -17.21 -6.14 3.49
N GLU A 28 -15.99 -6.17 2.95
CA GLU A 28 -15.58 -7.18 1.97
C GLU A 28 -14.58 -8.21 2.52
N GLY A 29 -14.07 -8.00 3.74
CA GLY A 29 -13.09 -8.89 4.36
C GLY A 29 -11.72 -8.89 3.68
N ILE A 30 -11.47 -7.92 2.79
CA ILE A 30 -10.21 -7.81 2.03
C ILE A 30 -9.09 -7.24 2.88
N THR A 31 -7.85 -7.46 2.46
CA THR A 31 -6.68 -6.91 3.14
C THR A 31 -6.59 -5.39 2.95
N ARG A 32 -5.93 -4.71 3.88
CA ARG A 32 -5.65 -3.26 3.77
C ARG A 32 -4.89 -2.91 2.49
N GLN A 33 -4.00 -3.81 2.04
CA GLN A 33 -3.23 -3.61 0.81
C GLN A 33 -4.12 -3.66 -0.43
N GLU A 34 -5.06 -4.61 -0.50
CA GLU A 34 -6.06 -4.66 -1.57
C GLU A 34 -6.98 -3.44 -1.55
N ALA A 35 -7.41 -3.00 -0.36
CA ALA A 35 -8.20 -1.78 -0.21
C ALA A 35 -7.45 -0.53 -0.69
N PHE A 36 -6.14 -0.43 -0.46
CA PHE A 36 -5.33 0.68 -0.99
C PHE A 36 -5.27 0.68 -2.52
N ASN A 37 -5.15 -0.50 -3.14
CA ASN A 37 -5.10 -0.63 -4.58
C ASN A 37 -6.44 -0.25 -5.23
N ARG A 38 -7.55 -0.73 -4.66
CA ARG A 38 -8.89 -0.36 -5.16
C ARG A 38 -9.19 1.12 -5.01
N LEU A 39 -8.92 1.70 -3.85
CA LEU A 39 -9.13 3.12 -3.64
C LEU A 39 -8.21 3.99 -4.53
N SER A 40 -7.01 3.46 -4.86
CA SER A 40 -6.09 4.07 -5.83
C SER A 40 -6.69 4.10 -7.24
N GLU A 41 -7.26 2.98 -7.70
CA GLU A 41 -7.94 2.87 -9.00
C GLU A 41 -9.16 3.78 -9.08
N GLU A 42 -10.00 3.82 -8.03
CA GLU A 42 -11.21 4.64 -7.98
C GLU A 42 -10.91 6.15 -8.00
N THR A 43 -9.85 6.57 -7.30
CA THR A 43 -9.58 8.00 -7.09
C THR A 43 -8.46 8.56 -7.97
N GLY A 44 -7.83 7.71 -8.80
CA GLY A 44 -6.67 8.07 -9.62
C GLY A 44 -5.42 8.44 -8.81
N ARG A 45 -5.41 8.17 -7.50
CA ARG A 45 -4.28 8.46 -6.59
C ARG A 45 -3.37 7.25 -6.52
N ARG A 46 -2.06 7.43 -6.37
CA ARG A 46 -1.13 6.30 -6.17
C ARG A 46 -1.45 5.56 -4.86
N ALA A 47 -1.49 4.22 -4.89
CA ALA A 47 -1.69 3.37 -3.71
C ALA A 47 -0.73 3.69 -2.55
N GLY A 48 0.54 4.02 -2.84
CA GLY A 48 1.49 4.46 -1.81
C GLY A 48 1.08 5.75 -1.08
N THR A 49 0.46 6.69 -1.80
CA THR A 49 -0.10 7.93 -1.21
C THR A 49 -1.30 7.60 -0.33
N VAL A 50 -2.15 6.67 -0.75
CA VAL A 50 -3.31 6.20 0.03
C VAL A 50 -2.82 5.56 1.34
N ALA A 51 -1.86 4.64 1.25
CA ALA A 51 -1.28 3.96 2.42
C ALA A 51 -0.64 4.95 3.42
N ALA A 52 0.14 5.92 2.92
CA ALA A 52 0.77 6.94 3.76
C ALA A 52 -0.27 7.82 4.50
N ASN A 53 -1.37 8.17 3.84
CA ASN A 53 -2.48 8.90 4.45
C ASN A 53 -3.20 8.05 5.50
N TYR A 54 -3.54 6.80 5.16
CA TYR A 54 -4.18 5.85 6.04
C TYR A 54 -3.40 5.67 7.35
N TYR A 55 -2.12 5.29 7.26
CA TYR A 55 -1.33 4.99 8.47
C TYR A 55 -1.06 6.24 9.32
N ARG A 56 -1.03 7.44 8.73
CA ARG A 56 -0.94 8.68 9.51
C ARG A 56 -2.15 8.84 10.42
N ILE A 57 -3.36 8.66 9.90
CA ILE A 57 -4.60 8.75 10.69
C ILE A 57 -4.73 7.57 11.65
N ALA A 58 -4.41 6.35 11.21
CA ALA A 58 -4.43 5.16 12.07
C ALA A 58 -3.56 5.34 13.31
N ARG A 59 -2.34 5.88 13.16
CA ARG A 59 -1.47 6.21 14.29
C ARG A 59 -2.06 7.31 15.17
N MET A 60 -2.63 8.37 14.59
CA MET A 60 -3.29 9.43 15.37
C MET A 60 -4.45 8.90 16.20
N ARG A 61 -5.26 7.97 15.67
CA ARG A 61 -6.38 7.33 16.39
C ARG A 61 -5.91 6.32 17.43
N GLY A 62 -4.83 5.58 17.15
CA GLY A 62 -4.22 4.61 18.09
C GLY A 62 -3.41 5.25 19.22
N THR A 63 -2.97 6.50 19.09
CA THR A 63 -2.32 7.24 20.19
C THR A 63 -3.34 8.15 20.89
N SER A 64 -3.82 7.76 22.07
CA SER A 64 -4.73 8.57 22.92
C SER A 64 -4.09 9.82 23.53
N ARG A 65 -3.10 10.44 22.88
CA ARG A 65 -2.44 11.65 23.39
C ARG A 65 -2.46 12.75 22.34
N PRO A 66 -3.08 13.90 22.61
CA PRO A 66 -3.08 15.02 21.68
C PRO A 66 -1.64 15.49 21.54
N ARG A 67 -1.04 15.29 20.36
CA ARG A 67 0.22 15.96 20.02
C ARG A 67 -0.08 17.45 19.93
N ARG A 68 0.15 18.18 21.03
CA ARG A 68 0.26 19.64 21.06
C ARG A 68 1.07 20.06 19.83
N ARG A 69 0.55 21.03 19.08
CA ARG A 69 1.26 21.75 18.01
C ARG A 69 2.55 22.36 18.59
N GLY A 70 3.60 21.57 18.65
CA GLY A 70 4.95 22.00 18.94
C GLY A 70 5.63 22.33 17.63
N ARG A 71 5.91 23.63 17.46
CA ARG A 71 6.98 24.27 16.67
C ARG A 71 7.78 23.34 15.73
N PRO A 72 7.96 23.68 14.44
CA PRO A 72 8.70 22.83 13.52
C PRO A 72 10.10 22.58 14.06
N ARG A 73 10.39 21.32 14.40
CA ARG A 73 11.77 20.89 14.62
C ARG A 73 12.46 21.01 13.27
N LYS A 74 13.46 21.89 13.21
CA LYS A 74 14.45 21.97 12.14
C LYS A 74 14.96 20.54 11.92
N GLY A 75 14.58 19.93 10.80
CA GLY A 75 14.97 18.56 10.47
C GLY A 75 16.48 18.47 10.49
N THR A 76 17.00 17.65 11.40
CA THR A 76 18.41 17.34 11.50
C THR A 76 18.76 16.35 10.40
N THR A 77 19.92 16.51 9.78
CA THR A 77 20.49 15.68 8.70
C THR A 77 20.40 14.17 8.98
N ASN A 78 20.41 13.79 10.26
CA ASN A 78 20.26 12.41 10.73
C ASN A 78 18.90 11.76 10.38
N ASP A 79 17.82 12.54 10.24
CA ASP A 79 16.50 12.02 9.86
C ASP A 79 16.47 11.60 8.38
N VAL A 80 17.23 12.29 7.54
CA VAL A 80 17.36 11.98 6.11
C VAL A 80 18.19 10.72 5.92
N GLU A 81 19.30 10.59 6.63
CA GLU A 81 20.16 9.39 6.57
C GLU A 81 19.41 8.15 7.07
N THR A 82 18.66 8.27 8.17
CA THR A 82 17.81 7.18 8.69
C THR A 82 16.72 6.81 7.68
N ALA A 83 16.09 7.79 7.04
CA ALA A 83 15.09 7.55 6.01
C ALA A 83 15.69 6.88 4.75
N ILE A 84 16.90 7.24 4.35
CA ILE A 84 17.62 6.62 3.23
C ILE A 84 17.97 5.17 3.57
N SER A 85 18.52 4.91 4.76
CA SER A 85 18.83 3.53 5.18
C SER A 85 17.58 2.66 5.26
N ALA A 86 16.48 3.19 5.78
CA ALA A 86 15.20 2.47 5.81
C ALA A 86 14.66 2.20 4.39
N LEU A 87 14.81 3.16 3.47
CA LEU A 87 14.41 2.98 2.07
C LEU A 87 15.24 1.91 1.37
N SER A 88 16.57 1.92 1.55
CA SER A 88 17.46 0.91 0.98
C SER A 88 17.10 -0.50 1.46
N SER A 89 16.88 -0.68 2.77
CA SER A 89 16.45 -1.96 3.33
C SER A 89 15.11 -2.42 2.74
N ALA A 90 14.16 -1.51 2.56
CA ALA A 90 12.87 -1.84 1.97
C ALA A 90 12.96 -2.23 0.48
N LEU A 91 13.90 -1.62 -0.27
CA LEU A 91 14.18 -1.99 -1.65
C LEU A 91 14.83 -3.39 -1.74
N ASP A 92 15.74 -3.71 -0.83
CA ASP A 92 16.34 -5.05 -0.77
C ASP A 92 15.30 -6.14 -0.48
N ASP A 93 14.39 -5.88 0.47
CA ASP A 93 13.27 -6.77 0.76
C ASP A 93 12.37 -6.95 -0.47
N LEU A 94 12.06 -5.87 -1.20
CA LEU A 94 11.26 -5.94 -2.42
C LEU A 94 11.94 -6.79 -3.50
N VAL A 95 13.24 -6.61 -3.71
CA VAL A 95 14.02 -7.42 -4.67
C VAL A 95 13.97 -8.91 -4.29
N ASN A 96 14.07 -9.22 -3.00
CA ASN A 96 13.99 -10.60 -2.53
C ASN A 96 12.61 -11.22 -2.77
N VAL A 97 11.53 -10.45 -2.55
CA VAL A 97 10.16 -10.89 -2.83
C VAL A 97 9.95 -11.14 -4.33
N VAL A 98 10.40 -10.24 -5.20
CA VAL A 98 10.27 -10.40 -6.66
C VAL A 98 11.02 -11.66 -7.13
N ARG A 99 12.26 -11.85 -6.70
CA ARG A 99 13.04 -13.05 -7.04
C ARG A 99 12.39 -14.34 -6.56
N ARG A 100 11.71 -14.31 -5.41
CA ARG A 100 10.96 -15.46 -4.91
C ARG A 100 9.76 -15.76 -5.81
N GLN A 101 9.00 -14.74 -6.20
CA GLN A 101 7.85 -14.89 -7.08
C GLN A 101 8.26 -15.43 -8.46
N GLU A 102 9.36 -14.96 -9.03
CA GLU A 102 9.90 -15.47 -10.31
C GLU A 102 10.20 -16.98 -10.25
N ARG A 103 10.78 -17.44 -9.13
CA ARG A 103 11.05 -18.87 -8.90
C ARG A 103 9.76 -19.68 -8.77
N GLU A 104 8.76 -19.14 -8.08
CA GLU A 104 7.45 -19.79 -7.92
C GLU A 104 6.73 -19.89 -9.27
N LEU A 105 6.75 -18.82 -10.09
CA LEU A 105 6.20 -18.84 -11.46
C LEU A 105 6.90 -19.87 -12.35
N SER A 106 8.23 -19.93 -12.30
CA SER A 106 9.00 -20.92 -13.08
C SER A 106 8.60 -22.35 -12.71
N LYS A 107 8.47 -22.64 -11.40
CA LYS A 107 8.01 -23.95 -10.92
C LYS A 107 6.59 -24.28 -11.39
N LEU A 108 5.68 -23.32 -11.33
CA LEU A 108 4.30 -23.52 -11.78
C LEU A 108 4.23 -23.78 -13.30
N GLN A 109 5.06 -23.10 -14.08
CA GLN A 109 5.17 -23.34 -15.52
C GLN A 109 5.67 -24.76 -15.81
N GLU A 110 6.75 -25.20 -15.15
CA GLU A 110 7.25 -26.58 -15.27
C GLU A 110 6.18 -27.62 -14.90
N GLN A 111 5.44 -27.39 -13.82
CA GLN A 111 4.35 -28.27 -13.40
C GLN A 111 3.22 -28.32 -14.43
N SER A 112 2.86 -27.17 -15.02
CA SER A 112 1.86 -27.12 -16.08
C SER A 112 2.30 -27.92 -17.31
N GLU A 113 3.56 -27.77 -17.73
CA GLU A 113 4.09 -28.53 -18.87
C GLU A 113 4.08 -30.04 -18.61
N GLN A 114 4.41 -30.47 -17.39
CA GLN A 114 4.33 -31.88 -17.00
C GLN A 114 2.90 -32.41 -17.03
N LEU A 115 1.95 -31.64 -16.50
CA LEU A 115 0.53 -31.99 -16.54
C LEU A 115 0.01 -32.09 -17.98
N ASP A 116 0.44 -31.20 -18.87
CA ASP A 116 0.06 -31.25 -20.28
C ASP A 116 0.65 -32.47 -20.99
N LYS A 117 1.89 -32.86 -20.68
CA LYS A 117 2.48 -34.12 -21.18
C LYS A 117 1.68 -35.33 -20.69
N LEU A 118 1.35 -35.39 -19.41
CA LEU A 118 0.52 -36.46 -18.81
C LEU A 118 -0.86 -36.53 -19.47
N LYS A 119 -1.53 -35.40 -19.67
CA LYS A 119 -2.82 -35.33 -20.37
C LYS A 119 -2.73 -35.83 -21.80
N ARG A 120 -1.64 -35.57 -22.53
CA ARG A 120 -1.45 -36.10 -23.89
C ARG A 120 -1.27 -37.61 -23.89
N VAL A 121 -0.51 -38.16 -22.95
CA VAL A 121 -0.31 -39.62 -22.82
C VAL A 121 -1.60 -40.34 -22.41
N LEU A 122 -2.46 -39.72 -21.61
CA LEU A 122 -3.75 -40.29 -21.19
C LEU A 122 -4.88 -40.15 -22.22
N LYS A 123 -4.75 -39.21 -23.18
CA LYS A 123 -5.76 -38.94 -24.23
C LYS A 123 -5.38 -39.49 -25.61
N GLY A 124 -4.12 -39.87 -25.82
CA GLY A 124 -3.66 -40.61 -27.00
C GLY A 124 -3.73 -42.11 -26.75
#